data_AF-A0A9D9LD89-F1
#
_entry.id   AF-A0A9D9LD89-F1
#
_cell.length_a   1.000
_cell.length_b   1.000
_cell.length_c   1.000
_cell.angle_alpha   90.00
_cell.angle_beta   90.00
_cell.angle_gamma   90.00
#
_symmetry.space_group_name_H-M   'P 1'
#
loop_
_entity.id
_entity.type
_entity.pdbx_description
1 polymer ?
#
loop_
_entity_poly.entity_id
_entity_poly.type
_entity_poly.pdbx_seq_one_letter_code
_entity_poly.pdbx_strand_id
1 'polypeptide(L)'
;MNASLKKEIIDLLKNEEESKIDINSLSDDDLRTYITMLNLKQEAKRKNMKVEYAVETVRDRDYGGADETQLAEMLTMYGEKGWKLKFCFTDEVGVENHSTTVAGVTTGTNATINEIVLIFERFV
;
A
#
# COMPACT_ATOMS: atom_id res chain seq x y z
N MET A 1 -14.90 -1.15 1.81
CA MET A 1 -14.94 -2.56 2.27
C MET A 1 -16.28 -2.91 2.93
N ASN A 2 -16.71 -4.19 2.97
CA ASN A 2 -17.95 -4.59 3.70
C ASN A 2 -17.72 -4.45 5.23
N ALA A 3 -18.61 -3.76 5.93
CA ALA A 3 -18.50 -3.48 7.37
C ALA A 3 -18.36 -4.74 8.25
N SER A 4 -18.93 -5.87 7.81
CA SER A 4 -18.80 -7.15 8.50
C SER A 4 -17.38 -7.72 8.42
N LEU A 5 -16.74 -7.62 7.25
CA LEU A 5 -15.37 -8.07 7.03
C LEU A 5 -14.39 -7.21 7.84
N LYS A 6 -14.58 -5.89 7.81
CA LYS A 6 -13.76 -4.94 8.57
C LYS A 6 -13.75 -5.27 10.06
N LYS A 7 -14.91 -5.62 10.63
CA LYS A 7 -15.03 -6.01 12.03
C LYS A 7 -14.31 -7.32 12.35
N GLU A 8 -14.50 -8.35 11.52
CA GLU A 8 -13.85 -9.66 11.69
C GLU A 8 -12.32 -9.54 11.61
N ILE A 9 -11.83 -8.72 10.68
CA ILE A 9 -10.42 -8.35 10.59
C ILE A 9 -9.98 -7.68 11.89
N ILE A 10 -10.61 -6.59 12.31
CA ILE A 10 -10.24 -5.86 13.55
C ILE A 10 -10.16 -6.81 14.75
N ASP A 11 -11.09 -7.75 14.87
CA ASP A 11 -11.11 -8.72 15.97
C ASP A 11 -9.97 -9.75 15.86
N LEU A 12 -9.58 -10.20 14.66
CA LEU A 12 -8.36 -11.01 14.46
C LEU A 12 -7.10 -10.23 14.82
N LEU A 13 -7.03 -8.95 14.44
CA LEU A 13 -5.87 -8.08 14.67
C LEU A 13 -5.63 -7.81 16.16
N LYS A 14 -6.69 -7.55 16.93
CA LYS A 14 -6.62 -7.38 18.40
C LYS A 14 -6.09 -8.62 19.13
N ASN A 15 -6.20 -9.80 18.52
CA ASN A 15 -5.76 -11.06 19.11
C ASN A 15 -4.30 -11.42 18.73
N GLU A 16 -3.75 -10.89 17.63
CA GLU A 16 -2.39 -11.23 17.16
C GLU A 16 -1.28 -10.29 17.68
N GLU A 17 -1.56 -9.05 18.10
CA GLU A 17 -0.55 -8.14 18.67
C GLU A 17 -0.98 -7.43 19.97
N GLU A 18 -0.06 -7.35 20.93
CA GLU A 18 -0.03 -6.38 22.07
C GLU A 18 0.30 -4.94 21.61
N SER A 19 0.13 -4.61 20.32
CA SER A 19 0.62 -3.34 19.75
C SER A 19 -0.38 -2.20 19.93
N LYS A 20 0.16 -1.03 20.28
CA LYS A 20 -0.52 0.25 20.51
C LYS A 20 -1.09 0.89 19.22
N ILE A 21 -1.45 0.08 18.21
CA ILE A 21 -1.98 0.57 16.95
C ILE A 21 -3.50 0.66 17.09
N ASP A 22 -4.05 1.88 17.02
CA ASP A 22 -5.49 2.07 17.01
C ASP A 22 -6.03 1.69 15.62
N ILE A 23 -6.41 0.43 15.47
CA ILE A 23 -6.93 -0.13 14.21
C ILE A 23 -8.19 0.63 13.73
N ASN A 24 -8.94 1.28 14.62
CA ASN A 24 -10.11 2.08 14.22
C ASN A 24 -9.73 3.42 13.58
N SER A 25 -8.48 3.85 13.72
CA SER A 25 -7.94 5.06 13.09
C SER A 25 -7.37 4.82 11.69
N LEU A 26 -7.25 3.56 11.27
CA LEU A 26 -6.68 3.17 9.97
C LEU A 26 -7.70 3.32 8.84
N SER A 27 -7.22 3.78 7.68
CA SER A 27 -7.99 3.80 6.43
C SER A 27 -8.33 2.37 5.97
N ASP A 28 -9.29 2.24 5.04
CA ASP A 28 -9.62 0.92 4.47
C ASP A 28 -8.40 0.29 3.77
N ASP A 29 -7.48 1.12 3.30
CA ASP A 29 -6.31 0.72 2.52
C ASP A 29 -5.10 0.41 3.39
N ASP A 30 -4.92 1.15 4.49
CA ASP A 30 -4.00 0.75 5.57
C ASP A 30 -4.38 -0.62 6.13
N LEU A 31 -5.67 -0.87 6.31
CA LEU A 31 -6.17 -2.18 6.73
C LEU A 31 -5.83 -3.26 5.71
N ARG A 32 -5.99 -2.99 4.42
CA ARG A 32 -5.63 -3.92 3.34
C ARG A 32 -4.14 -4.25 3.36
N THR A 33 -3.28 -3.25 3.50
CA THR A 33 -1.82 -3.41 3.63
C THR A 33 -1.51 -4.31 4.82
N TYR A 34 -2.11 -4.00 5.97
CA TYR A 34 -1.86 -4.72 7.22
C TYR A 34 -2.33 -6.18 7.16
N ILE A 35 -3.54 -6.46 6.67
CA ILE A 35 -4.06 -7.83 6.49
C ILE A 35 -3.16 -8.63 5.55
N THR A 36 -2.70 -8.00 4.47
CA THR A 36 -1.80 -8.65 3.51
C THR A 36 -0.50 -9.05 4.20
N MET A 37 0.09 -8.15 4.98
CA MET A 37 1.30 -8.41 5.77
C MET A 37 1.12 -9.56 6.77
N LEU A 38 -0.02 -9.66 7.45
CA LEU A 38 -0.28 -10.76 8.38
C LEU A 38 -0.45 -12.09 7.68
N ASN A 39 -1.18 -12.12 6.57
CA ASN A 39 -1.32 -13.33 5.76
C ASN A 39 0.03 -13.86 5.29
N LEU A 40 0.92 -12.95 4.85
CA LEU A 40 2.29 -13.29 4.45
C LEU A 40 3.11 -13.82 5.63
N LYS A 41 3.07 -13.15 6.79
CA LYS A 41 3.73 -13.63 8.03
C LYS A 41 3.23 -15.02 8.45
N GLN A 42 1.91 -15.25 8.41
CA GLN A 42 1.34 -16.56 8.71
C GLN A 42 1.77 -17.62 7.70
N GLU A 43 1.84 -17.30 6.40
CA GLU A 43 2.34 -18.20 5.37
C GLU A 43 3.79 -18.62 5.62
N ALA A 44 4.67 -17.66 5.93
CA ALA A 44 6.05 -17.93 6.27
C ALA A 44 6.16 -18.82 7.52
N LYS A 45 5.36 -18.56 8.56
CA LYS A 45 5.29 -19.39 9.76
C LYS A 45 4.85 -20.82 9.45
N ARG A 46 3.82 -21.00 8.62
CA ARG A 46 3.36 -22.34 8.18
C ARG A 46 4.44 -23.12 7.45
N LYS A 47 5.30 -22.42 6.69
CA LYS A 47 6.43 -23.01 5.96
C LYS A 47 7.72 -23.10 6.79
N ASN A 48 7.69 -22.69 8.07
CA ASN A 48 8.86 -22.59 8.94
C ASN A 48 10.00 -21.76 8.32
N MET A 49 9.65 -20.72 7.58
CA MET A 49 10.57 -19.80 6.94
C MET A 49 10.81 -18.59 7.84
N LYS A 50 12.09 -18.20 8.00
CA LYS A 50 12.47 -16.94 8.61
C LYS A 50 12.59 -15.90 7.51
N VAL A 51 11.67 -14.95 7.51
CA VAL A 51 11.60 -13.89 6.51
C VAL A 51 11.30 -12.57 7.20
N GLU A 52 11.79 -11.50 6.60
CA GLU A 52 11.44 -10.14 6.93
C GLU A 52 10.70 -9.49 5.76
N TYR A 53 9.90 -8.49 6.09
CA TYR A 53 9.07 -7.77 5.13
C TYR A 53 9.32 -6.27 5.21
N ALA A 54 9.29 -5.61 4.06
CA ALA A 54 9.32 -4.15 3.94
C ALA A 54 8.13 -3.70 3.09
N VAL A 55 7.53 -2.58 3.46
CA VAL A 55 6.41 -1.96 2.74
C VAL A 55 6.88 -0.60 2.25
N GLU A 56 6.70 -0.36 0.96
CA GLU A 56 7.04 0.91 0.31
C GLU A 56 5.85 1.39 -0.50
N THR A 57 5.79 2.69 -0.74
CA THR A 57 4.73 3.27 -1.55
C THR A 57 5.28 4.25 -2.58
N VAL A 58 4.69 4.21 -3.77
CA VAL A 58 5.05 5.07 -4.91
C VAL A 58 3.80 5.77 -5.38
N ARG A 59 3.79 7.11 -5.36
CA ARG A 59 2.65 7.90 -5.81
C ARG A 59 2.64 7.97 -7.33
N ASP A 60 1.44 7.99 -7.92
CA ASP A 60 1.27 8.40 -9.32
C ASP A 60 1.82 9.81 -9.53
N ARG A 61 2.19 10.12 -10.78
CA ARG A 61 2.61 11.47 -11.16
C ARG A 61 1.44 12.44 -11.00
N ASP A 62 1.75 13.72 -10.77
CA ASP A 62 0.73 14.77 -10.53
C ASP A 62 -0.27 14.96 -11.68
N TYR A 63 0.06 14.50 -12.89
CA TYR A 63 -0.82 14.51 -14.08
C TYR A 63 -1.49 13.15 -14.37
N GLY A 64 -1.43 12.22 -13.42
CA GLY A 64 -1.93 10.86 -13.52
C GLY A 64 -0.93 9.87 -14.12
N GLY A 65 -1.16 8.59 -13.82
CA GLY A 65 -0.35 7.47 -14.28
C GLY A 65 0.84 7.17 -13.36
N ALA A 66 1.25 5.90 -13.36
CA ALA A 66 2.31 5.39 -12.50
C ALA A 66 3.65 6.11 -12.75
N ASP A 67 4.36 6.44 -11.68
CA ASP A 67 5.75 6.87 -11.80
C ASP A 67 6.68 5.67 -12.04
N GLU A 68 6.74 5.23 -13.30
CA GLU A 68 7.55 4.10 -13.74
C GLU A 68 9.04 4.23 -13.39
N THR A 69 9.57 5.46 -13.36
CA THR A 69 10.97 5.72 -13.02
C THR A 69 11.20 5.43 -11.55
N GLN A 70 10.35 5.99 -10.67
CA GLN A 70 10.44 5.76 -9.23
C GLN A 70 10.21 4.27 -8.90
N LEU A 71 9.24 3.61 -9.55
CA LEU A 71 9.02 2.18 -9.43
C LEU A 71 10.28 1.38 -9.80
N ALA A 72 10.89 1.67 -10.96
CA ALA A 72 12.08 0.97 -11.42
C ALA A 72 13.28 1.16 -10.48
N GLU A 73 13.49 2.38 -9.99
CA GLU A 73 14.55 2.69 -9.02
C GLU A 73 14.34 1.93 -7.71
N MET A 74 13.12 1.90 -7.19
CA MET A 74 12.78 1.20 -5.95
C MET A 74 12.94 -0.32 -6.08
N LEU A 75 12.42 -0.91 -7.16
CA LEU A 75 12.58 -2.33 -7.45
C LEU A 75 14.06 -2.71 -7.58
N THR A 76 14.86 -1.87 -8.23
CA THR A 76 16.31 -2.08 -8.36
C THR A 76 17.00 -2.01 -7.00
N MET A 77 16.76 -0.95 -6.23
CA MET A 77 17.37 -0.76 -4.91
C MET A 77 17.08 -1.93 -3.95
N TYR A 78 15.83 -2.41 -3.93
CA TYR A 78 15.44 -3.54 -3.10
C TYR A 78 16.04 -4.86 -3.62
N GLY A 79 16.03 -5.06 -4.95
CA GLY A 79 16.64 -6.22 -5.60
C GLY A 79 18.15 -6.34 -5.31
N GLU A 80 18.89 -5.23 -5.39
CA GLU A 80 20.33 -5.18 -5.05
C GLU A 80 20.61 -5.58 -3.60
N LYS A 81 19.67 -5.30 -2.70
CA LYS A 81 19.74 -5.68 -1.28
C LYS A 81 19.20 -7.09 -1.01
N GLY A 82 18.90 -7.87 -2.04
CA GLY A 82 18.43 -9.26 -1.93
C GLY A 82 16.95 -9.40 -1.57
N TRP A 83 16.18 -8.31 -1.62
CA TRP A 83 14.73 -8.36 -1.41
C TRP A 83 14.01 -8.73 -2.69
N LYS A 84 12.86 -9.40 -2.56
CA LYS A 84 11.99 -9.77 -3.67
C LYS A 84 10.63 -9.13 -3.50
N LEU A 85 10.09 -8.57 -4.57
CA LEU A 85 8.71 -8.09 -4.56
C LEU A 85 7.77 -9.29 -4.36
N LYS A 86 6.96 -9.23 -3.32
CA LYS A 86 6.04 -10.29 -2.92
C LYS A 86 4.60 -9.95 -3.25
N PHE A 87 4.22 -8.69 -3.08
CA PHE A 87 2.86 -8.22 -3.31
C PHE A 87 2.89 -6.77 -3.82
N CYS A 88 1.95 -6.42 -4.69
CA CYS A 88 1.80 -5.08 -5.25
C CYS A 88 0.31 -4.80 -5.48
N PHE A 89 -0.17 -3.64 -5.03
CA PHE A 89 -1.51 -3.16 -5.32
C PHE A 89 -1.53 -1.65 -5.36
N THR A 90 -2.54 -1.12 -6.05
CA THR A 90 -2.82 0.31 -6.07
C THR A 90 -3.91 0.62 -5.04
N ASP A 91 -3.74 1.79 -4.44
CA ASP A 91 -4.65 2.44 -3.53
C ASP A 91 -5.01 3.82 -4.11
N GLU A 92 -6.26 4.25 -3.99
CA GLU A 92 -6.72 5.53 -4.56
C GLU A 92 -6.71 6.60 -3.47
N VAL A 93 -5.63 7.38 -3.42
CA VAL A 93 -5.40 8.35 -2.33
C VAL A 93 -6.10 9.68 -2.56
N GLY A 94 -6.57 9.97 -3.78
CA GLY A 94 -7.51 11.07 -4.01
C GLY A 94 -7.68 11.47 -5.46
N VAL A 95 -8.77 12.20 -5.70
CA VAL A 95 -9.07 12.89 -6.97
C VAL A 95 -8.56 14.33 -6.84
N GLU A 96 -7.42 14.66 -7.44
CA GLU A 96 -6.97 16.06 -7.46
C GLU A 96 -7.73 16.85 -8.53
N ASN A 97 -8.69 17.66 -8.09
CA ASN A 97 -9.38 18.62 -8.94
C ASN A 97 -8.54 19.90 -9.06
N HIS A 98 -7.61 19.95 -10.01
CA HIS A 98 -6.97 21.22 -10.39
C HIS A 98 -7.90 22.00 -11.33
N SER A 99 -8.74 22.87 -10.75
CA SER A 99 -9.46 23.91 -11.51
C SER A 99 -8.69 25.22 -11.40
N THR A 100 -7.88 25.52 -12.41
CA THR A 100 -7.30 26.87 -12.55
C THR A 100 -8.22 27.68 -13.45
N THR A 101 -8.90 28.68 -12.88
CA THR A 101 -9.72 29.63 -13.63
C THR A 101 -8.84 30.82 -14.06
N VAL A 102 -8.46 30.89 -15.34
CA VAL A 102 -7.88 32.10 -15.93
C VAL A 102 -8.82 32.62 -17.00
N ALA A 103 -9.29 33.86 -16.83
CA ALA A 103 -10.05 34.60 -17.84
C ALA A 103 -11.29 33.87 -18.41
N GLY A 104 -12.04 33.14 -17.58
CA GLY A 104 -13.32 32.53 -17.97
C GLY A 104 -13.23 31.23 -18.77
N VAL A 105 -12.03 30.68 -18.96
CA VAL A 105 -11.83 29.33 -19.51
C VAL A 105 -11.46 28.40 -18.36
N THR A 106 -12.32 27.41 -18.10
CA THR A 106 -12.02 26.33 -17.15
C THR A 106 -11.39 25.17 -17.92
N THR A 107 -10.08 24.98 -17.77
CA THR A 107 -9.41 23.73 -18.16
C THR A 107 -9.22 22.90 -16.91
N GLY A 108 -9.97 21.80 -16.78
CA GLY A 108 -9.80 20.84 -15.68
C GLY A 108 -9.19 19.55 -16.21
N THR A 109 -8.03 19.18 -15.69
CA THR A 109 -7.54 17.79 -15.76
C THR A 109 -8.04 17.08 -14.53
N ASN A 110 -8.88 16.06 -14.73
CA ASN A 110 -9.29 15.15 -13.67
C ASN A 110 -8.38 13.92 -13.76
N ALA A 111 -7.41 13.81 -12.86
CA ALA A 111 -6.55 12.65 -12.75
C ALA A 111 -6.82 11.98 -11.39
N THR A 112 -7.18 10.71 -11.44
CA THR A 112 -7.17 9.85 -10.24
C THR A 112 -5.71 9.63 -9.87
N ILE A 113 -5.27 10.12 -8.71
CA ILE A 113 -3.92 9.90 -8.21
C ILE A 113 -3.96 8.68 -7.30
N ASN A 114 -3.26 7.63 -7.71
CA ASN A 114 -3.12 6.42 -6.91
C ASN A 114 -1.79 6.41 -6.15
N GLU A 115 -1.74 5.63 -5.08
CA GLU A 115 -0.56 5.20 -4.39
C GLU A 115 -0.35 3.71 -4.66
N ILE A 116 0.83 3.36 -5.15
CA ILE A 116 1.22 2.00 -5.49
C ILE A 116 1.97 1.43 -4.28
N VAL A 117 1.32 0.54 -3.56
CA VAL A 117 1.89 -0.13 -2.39
C VAL A 117 2.65 -1.39 -2.84
N LEU A 118 3.92 -1.47 -2.47
CA LEU A 118 4.85 -2.56 -2.75
C LEU A 118 5.23 -3.24 -1.44
N ILE A 119 5.04 -4.55 -1.36
CA ILE A 119 5.49 -5.37 -0.23
C ILE A 119 6.63 -6.26 -0.69
N PHE A 120 7.80 -6.08 -0.09
CA PHE A 120 8.99 -6.87 -0.33
C PHE A 120 9.20 -7.92 0.77
N GLU A 121 9.78 -9.06 0.40
CA GLU A 121 10.13 -10.18 1.29
C GLU A 121 11.61 -10.55 1.09
N ARG A 122 12.32 -10.84 2.19
CA ARG A 122 13.69 -11.39 2.16
C ARG A 122 13.85 -12.46 3.23
N PHE A 123 14.63 -13.49 2.92
CA PHE A 123 14.98 -14.54 3.88
C PHE A 123 16.06 -14.07 4.86
N VAL A 124 15.96 -14.54 6.11
CA VAL A 124 16.89 -14.22 7.20
C VAL A 124 17.41 -15.48 7.89
#